data_AF-A0A6B0SVC9-F1
#
_entry.id   AF-A0A6B0SVC9-F1
#
_cell.length_a   1.000
_cell.length_b   1.000
_cell.length_c   1.000
_cell.angle_alpha   90.00
_cell.angle_beta   90.00
_cell.angle_gamma   90.00
#
_symmetry.space_group_name_H-M   'P 1'
#
loop_
_entity.id
_entity.type
_entity.pdbx_description
1 polymer ?
#
loop_
_entity_poly.entity_id
_entity_poly.type
_entity_poly.pdbx_seq_one_letter_code
_entity_poly.pdbx_strand_id
1 'polypeptide(L)'
;FNARFSTDLDIVVAPDSKADFVEFLEQQGFEETDSHAKKWFYDTEVIEYEKRLTPQQPIGFDLLVNGLGCRQTEAQWSFDYLYDHSHQQEVSGGTVTTTARVIDGAVLVAAKLNSGRETDLRDVLAVAEDIDLDAVTPHLRRGDDDALREQLERGLEIIESDELKHGYRSDFGASAVSEETVTALQEYLSAQINHLS
;
A
#
# COMPACT_ATOMS: atom_id res chain seq x y z
N PHE A 1 11.12 -12.82 0.74
CA PHE A 1 10.55 -11.83 -0.21
C PHE A 1 10.48 -12.33 -1.65
N ASN A 2 9.27 -12.61 -2.15
CA ASN A 2 9.00 -12.73 -3.59
C ASN A 2 8.58 -11.34 -4.10
N ALA A 3 9.34 -10.76 -5.02
CA ALA A 3 9.02 -9.44 -5.60
C ALA A 3 8.32 -9.59 -6.95
N ARG A 4 7.29 -8.78 -7.20
CA ARG A 4 6.67 -8.61 -8.51
C ARG A 4 7.00 -7.24 -9.09
N PHE A 5 6.97 -7.12 -10.42
CA PHE A 5 7.11 -5.81 -11.06
C PHE A 5 5.85 -4.96 -10.83
N SER A 6 6.05 -3.69 -10.47
CA SER A 6 5.02 -2.65 -10.46
C SER A 6 5.40 -1.56 -11.47
N THR A 7 4.40 -0.99 -12.13
CA THR A 7 4.54 0.21 -12.97
C THR A 7 4.06 1.47 -12.28
N ASP A 8 3.48 1.34 -11.10
CA ASP A 8 2.91 2.44 -10.33
C ASP A 8 3.83 2.74 -9.16
N LEU A 9 4.05 4.03 -8.90
CA LEU A 9 4.90 4.54 -7.83
C LEU A 9 4.13 5.56 -6.98
N ASP A 10 3.86 5.19 -5.73
CA ASP A 10 3.28 6.07 -4.72
C ASP A 10 4.39 6.78 -3.93
N ILE A 11 4.38 8.11 -3.88
CA ILE A 11 5.31 8.90 -3.04
C ILE A 11 4.53 9.84 -2.13
N VAL A 12 4.79 9.74 -0.84
CA VAL A 12 4.27 10.69 0.16
C VAL A 12 5.24 11.83 0.37
N VAL A 13 4.77 13.07 0.26
CA VAL A 13 5.57 14.29 0.41
C VAL A 13 4.97 15.25 1.43
N ALA A 14 5.85 16.05 2.05
CA ALA A 14 5.43 17.16 2.88
C ALA A 14 4.77 18.25 2.00
N PRO A 15 3.80 19.03 2.54
CA PRO A 15 3.07 20.05 1.77
C PRO A 15 3.98 21.10 1.10
N ASP A 16 5.07 21.47 1.75
CA ASP A 16 6.05 22.46 1.28
C ASP A 16 6.94 21.92 0.15
N SER A 17 7.08 20.61 0.03
CA SER A 17 7.87 19.94 -1.00
C SER A 17 7.06 19.65 -2.27
N LYS A 18 5.73 19.82 -2.23
CA LYS A 18 4.83 19.55 -3.34
C LYS A 18 5.27 20.23 -4.64
N ALA A 19 5.55 21.54 -4.60
CA ALA A 19 5.87 22.32 -5.79
C ALA A 19 7.11 21.79 -6.52
N ASP A 20 8.15 21.43 -5.77
CA ASP A 20 9.40 20.90 -6.31
C ASP A 20 9.18 19.54 -7.01
N PHE A 21 8.31 18.69 -6.46
CA PHE A 21 7.95 17.40 -7.06
C PHE A 21 7.12 17.57 -8.34
N VAL A 22 6.16 18.49 -8.35
CA VAL A 22 5.36 18.80 -9.55
C VAL A 22 6.28 19.26 -10.68
N GLU A 23 7.16 20.24 -10.41
CA GLU A 23 8.13 20.73 -11.41
C GLU A 23 9.04 19.60 -11.91
N PHE A 24 9.52 18.74 -11.03
CA PHE A 24 10.35 17.59 -11.40
C PHE A 24 9.60 16.62 -12.33
N LEU A 25 8.36 16.25 -11.99
CA LEU A 25 7.55 15.29 -12.77
C LEU A 25 7.26 15.83 -14.18
N GLU A 26 6.87 17.10 -14.28
CA GLU A 26 6.65 17.78 -15.56
C GLU A 26 7.92 17.79 -16.43
N GLN A 27 9.09 18.10 -15.83
CA GLN A 27 10.37 18.06 -16.54
C GLN A 27 10.75 16.64 -17.00
N GLN A 28 10.33 15.60 -16.25
CA GLN A 28 10.49 14.21 -16.66
C GLN A 28 9.46 13.75 -17.69
N GLY A 29 8.52 14.61 -18.10
CA GLY A 29 7.49 14.31 -19.09
C GLY A 29 6.38 13.42 -18.57
N PHE A 30 6.07 13.50 -17.28
CA PHE A 30 4.81 13.02 -16.73
C PHE A 30 3.72 14.07 -16.97
N GLU A 31 2.50 13.59 -17.24
CA GLU A 31 1.32 14.43 -17.41
C GLU A 31 0.36 14.17 -16.25
N GLU A 32 -0.15 15.23 -15.64
CA GLU A 32 -1.21 15.11 -14.62
C GLU A 32 -2.48 14.55 -15.29
N THR A 33 -3.00 13.47 -14.73
CA THR A 33 -4.22 12.81 -15.23
C THR A 33 -5.44 13.09 -14.37
N ASP A 34 -5.24 13.21 -13.05
CA ASP A 34 -6.30 13.56 -12.09
C ASP A 34 -5.72 14.22 -10.84
N SER A 35 -6.56 14.94 -10.10
CA SER A 35 -6.20 15.53 -8.81
C SER A 35 -7.41 15.54 -7.88
N HIS A 36 -7.18 15.10 -6.65
CA HIS A 36 -8.21 14.98 -5.63
C HIS A 36 -7.70 15.48 -4.28
N ALA A 37 -8.28 16.57 -3.81
CA ALA A 37 -8.12 17.02 -2.43
C ALA A 37 -9.32 16.57 -1.58
N LYS A 38 -9.06 16.02 -0.40
CA LYS A 38 -10.11 15.78 0.60
C LYS A 38 -9.81 16.54 1.87
N LYS A 39 -10.83 17.22 2.41
CA LYS A 39 -10.81 17.80 3.76
C LYS A 39 -10.96 16.70 4.80
N TRP A 40 -9.91 15.92 4.95
CA TRP A 40 -9.74 14.95 6.00
C TRP A 40 -9.03 15.59 7.20
N PHE A 41 -8.77 14.84 8.27
CA PHE A 41 -8.15 15.40 9.48
C PHE A 41 -6.77 16.00 9.18
N TYR A 42 -6.04 15.43 8.22
CA TYR A 42 -4.73 15.91 7.79
C TYR A 42 -4.74 16.64 6.42
N ASP A 43 -5.90 17.04 5.89
CA ASP A 43 -6.01 17.75 4.60
C ASP A 43 -5.14 17.13 3.48
N THR A 44 -5.25 15.82 3.28
CA THR A 44 -4.44 15.08 2.30
C THR A 44 -4.92 15.36 0.87
N GLU A 45 -3.97 15.44 -0.06
CA GLU A 45 -4.22 15.59 -1.49
C GLU A 45 -3.50 14.49 -2.25
N VAL A 46 -4.14 13.98 -3.29
CA VAL A 46 -3.56 13.00 -4.21
C VAL A 46 -3.55 13.63 -5.60
N ILE A 47 -2.38 13.65 -6.24
CA ILE A 47 -2.24 14.06 -7.64
C ILE A 47 -1.69 12.86 -8.42
N GLU A 48 -2.44 12.44 -9.42
CA GLU A 48 -2.13 11.28 -10.25
C GLU A 48 -1.44 11.76 -11.53
N TYR A 49 -0.28 11.18 -11.82
CA TYR A 49 0.50 11.44 -13.01
C TYR A 49 0.69 10.17 -13.83
N GLU A 50 0.69 10.30 -15.15
CA GLU A 50 1.02 9.20 -16.06
C GLU A 50 2.15 9.59 -17.01
N LYS A 51 3.05 8.64 -17.27
CA LYS A 51 3.99 8.72 -18.39
C LYS A 51 3.89 7.46 -19.24
N ARG A 52 3.68 7.62 -20.54
CA ARG A 52 3.61 6.48 -21.47
C ARG A 52 4.97 6.16 -22.07
N LEU A 53 5.51 4.99 -21.76
CA LEU A 53 6.68 4.44 -22.44
C LEU A 53 6.24 3.67 -23.69
N THR A 54 6.82 4.03 -24.84
CA THR A 54 6.55 3.36 -26.12
C THR A 54 6.98 1.89 -26.07
N PRO A 55 6.20 0.94 -26.62
CA PRO A 55 5.02 1.17 -27.46
C PRO A 55 3.68 1.31 -26.73
N GLN A 56 3.55 1.12 -25.41
CA GLN A 56 2.23 1.19 -24.74
C GLN A 56 2.20 1.10 -23.20
N GLN A 57 3.33 1.02 -22.48
CA GLN A 57 3.27 0.77 -21.03
C GLN A 57 3.11 2.10 -20.28
N PRO A 58 1.95 2.36 -19.64
CA PRO A 58 1.80 3.50 -18.75
C PRO A 58 2.63 3.27 -17.48
N ILE A 59 3.24 4.33 -16.98
CA ILE A 59 3.86 4.40 -15.66
C ILE A 59 3.01 5.39 -14.87
N GLY A 60 2.35 4.89 -13.82
CA GLY A 60 1.62 5.70 -12.88
C GLY A 60 2.55 6.28 -11.82
N PHE A 61 2.27 7.51 -11.40
CA PHE A 61 2.94 8.15 -10.28
C PHE A 61 1.90 8.90 -9.44
N ASP A 62 1.69 8.43 -8.21
CA ASP A 62 0.74 9.03 -7.28
C ASP A 62 1.51 9.89 -6.28
N LEU A 63 1.35 11.22 -6.38
CA LEU A 63 1.90 12.18 -5.45
C LEU A 63 0.93 12.41 -4.29
N LEU A 64 1.23 11.81 -3.15
CA LEU A 64 0.42 11.85 -1.93
C LEU A 64 0.92 12.98 -1.02
N VAL A 65 0.21 14.10 -0.99
CA VAL A 65 0.61 15.29 -0.23
C VAL A 65 0.04 15.21 1.19
N ASN A 66 0.92 15.45 2.17
CA ASN A 66 0.65 15.50 3.60
C ASN A 66 0.24 14.18 4.28
N GLY A 67 0.10 13.09 3.53
CA GLY A 67 -0.22 11.80 4.09
C GLY A 67 -0.91 10.86 3.12
N LEU A 68 -1.26 9.70 3.64
CA LEU A 68 -2.03 8.66 2.98
C LEU A 68 -3.37 8.51 3.69
N GLY A 69 -4.45 8.25 2.95
CA GLY A 69 -5.66 7.77 3.59
C GLY A 69 -6.49 6.83 2.74
N CYS A 70 -7.31 6.05 3.42
CA CYS A 70 -8.16 5.04 2.86
C CYS A 70 -9.60 5.55 2.82
N ARG A 71 -10.23 5.52 1.64
CA ARG A 71 -11.60 6.00 1.48
C ARG A 71 -12.64 5.05 2.08
N GLN A 72 -12.32 3.76 2.13
CA GLN A 72 -13.20 2.68 2.58
C GLN A 72 -13.41 2.70 4.09
N THR A 73 -12.36 3.01 4.85
CA THR A 73 -12.36 2.98 6.32
C THR A 73 -12.11 4.35 6.95
N GLU A 74 -11.97 5.40 6.15
CA GLU A 74 -11.54 6.74 6.59
C GLU A 74 -10.18 6.78 7.31
N ALA A 75 -9.42 5.67 7.27
CA ALA A 75 -8.14 5.57 7.93
C ALA A 75 -7.11 6.52 7.33
N GLN A 76 -6.29 7.14 8.18
CA GLN A 76 -5.33 8.16 7.74
C GLN A 76 -3.98 8.05 8.44
N TRP A 77 -2.91 8.25 7.67
CA TRP A 77 -1.53 8.36 8.12
C TRP A 77 -0.96 9.69 7.63
N SER A 78 -0.58 10.58 8.55
CA SER A 78 0.04 11.85 8.18
C SER A 78 1.45 11.64 7.62
N PHE A 79 1.98 12.64 6.90
CA PHE A 79 3.37 12.63 6.46
C PHE A 79 4.32 12.39 7.63
N ASP A 80 4.17 13.13 8.73
CA ASP A 80 5.04 12.97 9.92
C ASP A 80 4.99 11.54 10.47
N TYR A 81 3.80 10.94 10.54
CA TYR A 81 3.64 9.58 11.02
C TYR A 81 4.35 8.57 10.08
N LEU A 82 4.15 8.70 8.77
CA LEU A 82 4.80 7.84 7.78
C LEU A 82 6.31 8.06 7.76
N TYR A 83 6.78 9.28 7.99
CA TYR A 83 8.19 9.62 8.07
C TYR A 83 8.84 8.98 9.31
N ASP A 84 8.18 9.06 10.46
CA ASP A 84 8.65 8.43 11.71
C ASP A 84 8.65 6.89 11.62
N HIS A 85 7.76 6.33 10.80
CA HIS A 85 7.67 4.89 10.50
C HIS A 85 8.22 4.56 9.11
N SER A 86 9.42 5.07 8.84
CA SER A 86 10.15 4.77 7.61
C SER A 86 11.65 4.73 7.86
N HIS A 87 12.37 4.06 6.96
CA HIS A 87 13.82 3.96 7.02
C HIS A 87 14.44 4.06 5.63
N GLN A 88 15.74 4.37 5.57
CA GLN A 88 16.46 4.34 4.30
C GLN A 88 16.74 2.89 3.90
N GLN A 89 16.44 2.56 2.65
CA GLN A 89 16.68 1.26 2.06
C GLN A 89 17.19 1.42 0.62
N GLU A 90 18.00 0.46 0.17
CA GLU A 90 18.28 0.30 -1.25
C GLU A 90 17.04 -0.29 -1.95
N VAL A 91 16.61 0.39 -3.01
CA VAL A 91 15.50 -0.03 -3.87
C VAL A 91 16.06 -0.34 -5.25
N SER A 92 15.70 -1.51 -5.77
CA SER A 92 16.21 -2.04 -7.03
C SER A 92 15.11 -2.04 -8.09
N GLY A 93 15.35 -1.36 -9.20
CA GLY A 93 14.54 -1.38 -10.42
C GLY A 93 15.32 -2.07 -11.55
N GLY A 94 15.11 -3.37 -11.74
CA GLY A 94 15.84 -4.15 -12.74
C GLY A 94 17.34 -4.18 -12.45
N THR A 95 18.15 -3.48 -13.25
CA THR A 95 19.61 -3.41 -13.09
C THR A 95 20.09 -2.13 -12.41
N VAL A 96 19.18 -1.25 -12.01
CA VAL A 96 19.51 0.03 -11.37
C VAL A 96 19.10 -0.04 -9.90
N THR A 97 19.97 0.44 -9.01
CA THR A 97 19.65 0.62 -7.60
C THR A 97 19.70 2.09 -7.24
N THR A 98 18.87 2.48 -6.28
CA THR A 98 18.89 3.80 -5.66
C THR A 98 18.63 3.67 -4.16
N THR A 99 19.02 4.65 -3.38
CA THR A 99 18.64 4.71 -1.96
C THR A 99 17.41 5.60 -1.83
N ALA A 100 16.36 5.07 -1.22
CA ALA A 100 15.13 5.79 -0.94
C ALA A 100 14.69 5.56 0.50
N ARG A 101 13.84 6.44 1.01
CA ARG A 101 13.15 6.23 2.28
C ARG A 101 11.87 5.43 1.98
N VAL A 102 11.73 4.28 2.61
CA VAL A 102 10.60 3.37 2.43
C VAL A 102 9.81 3.25 3.73
N ILE A 103 8.49 3.17 3.62
CA ILE A 103 7.59 2.98 4.76
C ILE A 103 7.84 1.59 5.36
N ASP A 104 7.78 1.49 6.70
CA ASP A 104 7.92 0.23 7.40
C ASP A 104 6.85 -0.78 6.97
N GLY A 105 7.25 -2.04 6.79
CA GLY A 105 6.36 -3.09 6.27
C GLY A 105 5.07 -3.26 7.07
N ALA A 106 5.12 -3.08 8.39
CA ALA A 106 3.94 -3.16 9.25
C ALA A 106 2.90 -2.06 8.95
N VAL A 107 3.35 -0.83 8.65
CA VAL A 107 2.47 0.28 8.24
C VAL A 107 1.90 0.02 6.85
N LEU A 108 2.71 -0.47 5.92
CA LEU A 108 2.26 -0.84 4.58
C LEU A 108 1.16 -1.91 4.63
N VAL A 109 1.34 -2.95 5.44
CA VAL A 109 0.33 -3.99 5.64
C VAL A 109 -0.94 -3.42 6.26
N ALA A 110 -0.84 -2.56 7.28
CA ALA A 110 -2.01 -1.90 7.86
C ALA A 110 -2.79 -1.06 6.83
N ALA A 111 -2.10 -0.31 5.97
CA ALA A 111 -2.72 0.47 4.91
C ALA A 111 -3.42 -0.42 3.88
N LYS A 112 -2.78 -1.53 3.47
CA LYS A 112 -3.34 -2.51 2.54
C LYS A 112 -4.56 -3.24 3.10
N LEU A 113 -4.56 -3.58 4.39
CA LEU A 113 -5.71 -4.18 5.06
C LEU A 113 -6.90 -3.22 5.16
N ASN A 114 -6.66 -1.93 5.37
CA ASN A 114 -7.71 -0.91 5.30
C ASN A 114 -8.31 -0.78 3.89
N SER A 115 -7.50 -0.95 2.84
CA SER A 115 -7.95 -0.94 1.45
C SER A 115 -8.76 -2.19 1.07
N GLY A 116 -8.33 -3.38 1.53
CA GLY A 116 -9.05 -4.65 1.39
C GLY A 116 -9.16 -5.18 -0.05
N ARG A 117 -8.46 -4.59 -1.04
CA ARG A 117 -8.47 -5.07 -2.43
C ARG A 117 -7.78 -6.42 -2.52
N GLU A 118 -8.23 -7.27 -3.45
CA GLU A 118 -7.62 -8.59 -3.68
C GLU A 118 -6.13 -8.50 -4.02
N THR A 119 -5.71 -7.52 -4.82
CA THR A 119 -4.28 -7.23 -5.09
C THR A 119 -3.52 -6.85 -3.82
N ASP A 120 -4.13 -6.05 -2.95
CA ASP A 120 -3.52 -5.64 -1.69
C ASP A 120 -3.36 -6.83 -0.74
N LEU A 121 -4.34 -7.74 -0.68
CA LEU A 121 -4.23 -8.98 0.11
C LEU A 121 -3.15 -9.93 -0.42
N ARG A 122 -2.98 -10.01 -1.75
CA ARG A 122 -1.87 -10.76 -2.35
C ARG A 122 -0.51 -10.16 -1.98
N ASP A 123 -0.39 -8.83 -2.02
CA ASP A 123 0.83 -8.14 -1.59
C ASP A 123 1.07 -8.32 -0.07
N VAL A 124 0.03 -8.28 0.76
CA VAL A 124 0.12 -8.57 2.21
C VAL A 124 0.64 -9.97 2.44
N LEU A 125 0.13 -10.99 1.73
CA LEU A 125 0.64 -12.36 1.84
C LEU A 125 2.12 -12.48 1.47
N ALA A 126 2.56 -11.75 0.44
CA ALA A 126 3.96 -11.77 0.00
C ALA A 126 4.91 -11.14 1.05
N VAL A 127 4.41 -10.17 1.82
CA VAL A 127 5.17 -9.48 2.87
C VAL A 127 5.05 -10.19 4.22
N ALA A 128 3.91 -10.83 4.51
CA ALA A 128 3.59 -11.49 5.78
C ALA A 128 4.55 -12.62 6.15
N GLU A 129 5.26 -13.20 5.18
CA GLU A 129 6.34 -14.17 5.44
C GLU A 129 7.52 -13.56 6.21
N ASP A 130 7.76 -12.26 6.05
CA ASP A 130 8.95 -11.57 6.53
C ASP A 130 8.63 -10.52 7.63
N ILE A 131 7.37 -10.35 8.04
CA ILE A 131 6.95 -9.37 9.05
C ILE A 131 6.25 -10.00 10.26
N ASP A 132 6.44 -9.36 11.42
CA ASP A 132 5.65 -9.64 12.61
C ASP A 132 4.26 -8.99 12.48
N LEU A 133 3.21 -9.81 12.36
CA LEU A 133 1.84 -9.33 12.25
C LEU A 133 1.37 -8.57 13.50
N ASP A 134 1.93 -8.86 14.68
CA ASP A 134 1.58 -8.10 15.89
C ASP A 134 2.03 -6.64 15.78
N ALA A 135 3.13 -6.38 15.06
CA ALA A 135 3.62 -5.03 14.79
C ALA A 135 2.68 -4.22 13.86
N VAL A 136 1.76 -4.87 13.15
CA VAL A 136 0.75 -4.20 12.29
C VAL A 136 -0.35 -3.55 13.14
N THR A 137 -0.71 -4.16 14.28
CA THR A 137 -1.86 -3.77 15.10
C THR A 137 -1.89 -2.26 15.46
N PRO A 138 -0.79 -1.63 15.91
CA PRO A 138 -0.78 -0.21 16.26
C PRO A 138 -1.07 0.73 15.08
N HIS A 139 -0.91 0.25 13.85
CA HIS A 139 -1.08 1.01 12.62
C HIS A 139 -2.45 0.82 11.97
N LEU A 140 -3.20 -0.21 12.38
CA LEU A 140 -4.42 -0.67 11.71
C LEU A 140 -5.64 0.20 12.02
N ARG A 141 -5.84 0.55 13.29
CA ARG A 141 -7.02 1.29 13.79
C ARG A 141 -6.80 2.80 13.71
N ARG A 142 -7.00 3.37 12.54
CA ARG A 142 -6.76 4.79 12.27
C ARG A 142 -7.91 5.51 11.60
N GLY A 143 -9.08 4.89 11.57
CA GLY A 143 -10.29 5.38 10.93
C GLY A 143 -11.54 4.85 11.63
N ASP A 144 -12.57 4.56 10.85
CA ASP A 144 -13.82 3.96 11.30
C ASP A 144 -13.64 2.46 11.58
N ASP A 145 -13.89 2.07 12.83
CA ASP A 145 -13.69 0.70 13.32
C ASP A 145 -14.71 -0.28 12.72
N ASP A 146 -15.95 0.15 12.45
CA ASP A 146 -16.99 -0.69 11.84
C ASP A 146 -16.65 -0.99 10.38
N ALA A 147 -16.24 0.04 9.63
CA ALA A 147 -15.80 -0.11 8.25
C ALA A 147 -14.51 -0.94 8.14
N LEU A 148 -13.57 -0.75 9.09
CA LEU A 148 -12.38 -1.61 9.17
C LEU A 148 -12.79 -3.06 9.40
N ARG A 149 -13.68 -3.34 10.36
CA ARG A 149 -14.18 -4.70 10.61
C ARG A 149 -14.75 -5.33 9.34
N GLU A 150 -15.60 -4.61 8.61
CA GLU A 150 -16.15 -5.08 7.33
C GLU A 150 -15.07 -5.37 6.28
N GLN A 151 -14.02 -4.54 6.19
CA GLN A 151 -12.89 -4.81 5.29
C GLN A 151 -12.11 -6.07 5.69
N LEU A 152 -11.90 -6.30 6.99
CA LEU A 152 -11.20 -7.49 7.46
C LEU A 152 -12.02 -8.76 7.26
N GLU A 153 -13.34 -8.71 7.51
CA GLU A 153 -14.26 -9.82 7.24
C GLU A 153 -14.25 -10.21 5.76
N ARG A 154 -14.36 -9.21 4.88
CA ARG A 154 -14.23 -9.44 3.43
C ARG A 154 -12.84 -9.97 3.05
N GLY A 155 -11.79 -9.47 3.72
CA GLY A 155 -10.42 -9.93 3.52
C GLY A 155 -10.26 -11.42 3.83
N LEU A 156 -10.88 -11.91 4.90
CA LEU A 156 -10.91 -13.34 5.23
C LEU A 156 -11.57 -14.17 4.13
N GLU A 157 -12.74 -13.75 3.63
CA GLU A 157 -13.44 -14.43 2.54
C GLU A 157 -12.56 -14.53 1.27
N ILE A 158 -11.85 -13.44 0.94
CA ILE A 158 -10.95 -13.42 -0.23
C ILE A 158 -9.72 -14.31 0.00
N ILE A 159 -9.15 -14.33 1.21
CA ILE A 159 -7.98 -15.16 1.52
C ILE A 159 -8.30 -16.66 1.38
N GLU A 160 -9.53 -17.05 1.68
CA GLU A 160 -10.02 -18.42 1.51
C GLU A 160 -10.27 -18.81 0.05
N SER A 161 -10.34 -17.84 -0.85
CA SER A 161 -10.69 -18.08 -2.25
C SER A 161 -9.56 -18.75 -3.05
N ASP A 162 -9.95 -19.61 -3.99
CA ASP A 162 -9.02 -20.17 -4.96
C ASP A 162 -8.51 -19.06 -5.89
N GLU A 163 -9.34 -18.07 -6.22
CA GLU A 163 -8.99 -16.92 -7.06
C GLU A 163 -7.75 -16.18 -6.54
N LEU A 164 -7.70 -15.87 -5.23
CA LEU A 164 -6.54 -15.24 -4.62
C LEU A 164 -5.28 -16.11 -4.77
N LYS A 165 -5.38 -17.42 -4.52
CA LYS A 165 -4.24 -18.34 -4.67
C LYS A 165 -3.72 -18.39 -6.11
N HIS A 166 -4.61 -18.40 -7.10
CA HIS A 166 -4.24 -18.35 -8.51
C HIS A 166 -3.61 -17.01 -8.88
N GLY A 167 -4.21 -15.90 -8.43
CA GLY A 167 -3.69 -14.55 -8.65
C GLY A 167 -2.31 -14.35 -8.02
N TYR A 168 -2.05 -14.90 -6.83
CA TYR A 168 -0.75 -14.81 -6.19
C TYR A 168 0.34 -15.54 -6.99
N ARG A 169 0.06 -16.78 -7.42
CA ARG A 169 1.00 -17.56 -8.25
C ARG A 169 1.33 -16.84 -9.55
N SER A 170 0.32 -16.22 -10.17
CA SER A 170 0.49 -15.42 -11.40
C SER A 170 1.39 -14.20 -11.16
N ASP A 171 1.10 -13.41 -10.13
CA ASP A 171 1.79 -12.15 -9.88
C ASP A 171 3.25 -12.34 -9.43
N PHE A 172 3.51 -13.35 -8.60
CA PHE A 172 4.82 -13.56 -7.98
C PHE A 172 5.63 -14.68 -8.62
N GLY A 173 5.11 -15.35 -9.66
CA GLY A 173 5.76 -16.50 -10.30
C GLY A 173 5.98 -17.68 -9.33
N ALA A 174 5.23 -17.73 -8.24
CA ALA A 174 5.36 -18.73 -7.19
C ALA A 174 4.65 -20.03 -7.57
N SER A 175 5.21 -21.18 -7.15
CA SER A 175 4.55 -22.48 -7.34
C SER A 175 3.34 -22.66 -6.43
N ALA A 176 3.37 -22.05 -5.24
CA ALA A 176 2.29 -22.06 -4.26
C ALA A 176 2.38 -20.86 -3.31
N VAL A 177 1.27 -20.53 -2.65
CA VAL A 177 1.24 -19.67 -1.46
C VAL A 177 1.62 -20.52 -0.26
N SER A 178 2.36 -19.96 0.70
CA SER A 178 2.62 -20.64 1.98
C SER A 178 1.32 -20.82 2.77
N GLU A 179 0.89 -22.06 3.00
CA GLU A 179 -0.31 -22.36 3.79
C GLU A 179 -0.14 -21.93 5.27
N GLU A 180 1.08 -21.94 5.79
CA GLU A 180 1.39 -21.42 7.14
C GLU A 180 1.14 -19.91 7.20
N THR A 181 1.62 -19.16 6.20
CA THR A 181 1.43 -17.70 6.13
C THR A 181 -0.03 -17.33 5.94
N VAL A 182 -0.75 -18.10 5.12
CA VAL A 182 -2.21 -17.93 4.96
C VAL A 182 -2.92 -18.14 6.29
N THR A 183 -2.60 -19.23 7.00
CA THR A 183 -3.20 -19.55 8.30
C THR A 183 -2.90 -18.45 9.32
N ALA A 184 -1.64 -18.01 9.42
CA ALA A 184 -1.24 -16.94 10.34
C ALA A 184 -1.96 -15.62 10.05
N LEU A 185 -2.12 -15.26 8.76
CA LEU A 185 -2.88 -14.07 8.38
C LEU A 185 -4.36 -14.22 8.73
N GLN A 186 -4.98 -15.38 8.47
CA GLN A 186 -6.38 -15.64 8.84
C GLN A 186 -6.61 -15.54 10.35
N GLU A 187 -5.73 -16.13 11.16
CA GLU A 187 -5.78 -16.04 12.62
C GLU A 187 -5.64 -14.59 13.09
N TYR A 188 -4.69 -13.85 12.52
CA TYR A 188 -4.50 -12.43 12.82
C TYR A 188 -5.75 -11.60 12.49
N LEU A 189 -6.30 -11.74 11.28
CA LEU A 189 -7.51 -11.00 10.87
C LEU A 189 -8.71 -11.34 11.77
N SER A 190 -8.90 -12.63 12.07
CA SER A 190 -9.96 -13.09 12.98
C SER A 190 -9.82 -12.50 14.38
N ALA A 191 -8.59 -12.43 14.90
CA ALA A 191 -8.32 -11.80 16.19
C ALA A 191 -8.65 -10.29 16.17
N GLN A 192 -8.28 -9.58 15.10
CA GLN A 192 -8.60 -8.16 14.97
C GLN A 192 -10.11 -7.90 14.86
N ILE A 193 -10.84 -8.70 14.09
CA ILE A 193 -12.31 -8.61 13.98
C ILE A 193 -12.98 -8.79 15.35
N ASN A 194 -12.54 -9.81 16.11
CA ASN A 194 -13.07 -10.05 17.46
C ASN A 194 -12.80 -8.89 18.42
N HIS A 195 -11.67 -8.19 18.27
CA HIS A 195 -11.36 -7.01 19.08
C HIS A 195 -12.05 -5.72 18.60
N LEU A 196 -12.70 -5.74 17.43
CA LEU A 196 -13.53 -4.64 16.89
C LEU A 196 -15.03 -4.89 17.14
N SER A 197 -15.39 -6.07 17.68
CA SER A 197 -16.77 -6.49 17.99
C SER A 197 -17.24 -6.07 19.38
#